data_AF-A0A959VMN2-F1
#
_entry.id   AF-A0A959VMN2-F1
#
_cell.length_a   1.000
_cell.length_b   1.000
_cell.length_c   1.000
_cell.angle_alpha   90.00
_cell.angle_beta   90.00
_cell.angle_gamma   90.00
#
_symmetry.space_group_name_H-M   'P 1'
#
loop_
_entity.id
_entity.type
_entity.pdbx_description
1 polymer ?
#
loop_
_entity_poly.entity_id
_entity_poly.type
_entity_poly.pdbx_seq_one_letter_code
_entity_poly.pdbx_strand_id
1 'polypeptide(L)'
;MLAVAIAISGEPPDTGDGGQAILDFFAADETTQNVSAVLVGYGSLFLIFFAGMLRAELRRDDPDSDGLATLAFGGGLVMAAGLMLLAGMTISFTQNTDSLDPVAAQAVNAVSDGIWLPFVAGQAVLLIGSGIAIRHSGILPSWLGWVAIVLGILSATPVGFFAFLLAILWFAVASVLLARAARRSDRAGAPAGSSDQAGG
;
A
#
# COMPACT_ATOMS: atom_id res chain seq x y z
N MET A 1 0.06 -11.66 12.11
CA MET A 1 -1.33 -11.85 11.63
C MET A 1 -2.38 -11.15 12.51
N LEU A 2 -2.07 -10.81 13.78
CA LEU A 2 -2.97 -10.07 14.69
C LEU A 2 -3.51 -8.74 14.12
N ALA A 3 -2.68 -7.95 13.43
CA ALA A 3 -3.08 -6.64 12.92
C ALA A 3 -4.03 -6.68 11.70
N VAL A 4 -4.10 -7.80 10.97
CA VAL A 4 -4.99 -7.97 9.81
C VAL A 4 -6.38 -8.50 10.23
N ALA A 5 -6.45 -9.23 11.34
CA ALA A 5 -7.67 -9.89 11.81
C ALA A 5 -8.73 -8.93 12.39
N ILE A 6 -8.34 -7.74 12.86
CA ILE A 6 -9.27 -6.80 13.50
C ILE A 6 -10.28 -6.21 12.49
N ALA A 7 -9.99 -6.27 11.18
CA ALA A 7 -10.86 -5.68 10.16
C ALA A 7 -11.95 -6.63 9.63
N ILE A 8 -11.78 -7.95 9.78
CA ILE A 8 -12.59 -8.95 9.04
C ILE A 8 -13.30 -9.95 9.96
N SER A 9 -12.77 -10.30 11.14
CA SER A 9 -13.28 -11.46 11.90
C SER A 9 -13.65 -11.22 13.37
N GLY A 10 -13.24 -10.11 14.00
CA GLY A 10 -13.45 -9.90 15.44
C GLY A 10 -12.48 -10.76 16.26
N GLU A 11 -11.64 -10.11 17.07
CA GLU A 11 -10.55 -10.64 17.89
C GLU A 11 -9.73 -11.84 17.34
N PRO A 12 -8.51 -11.62 16.81
CA PRO A 12 -7.55 -12.71 16.63
C PRO A 12 -7.19 -13.38 17.97
N PRO A 13 -6.94 -14.71 17.98
CA PRO A 13 -6.37 -15.39 19.13
C PRO A 13 -5.02 -14.77 19.52
N ASP A 14 -4.81 -14.59 20.82
CA ASP A 14 -3.64 -13.89 21.36
C ASP A 14 -2.38 -14.76 21.21
N THR A 15 -1.19 -14.19 21.31
CA THR A 15 0.08 -14.95 21.18
C THR A 15 0.27 -16.05 22.24
N GLY A 16 -0.56 -16.05 23.28
CA GLY A 16 -0.66 -17.10 24.31
C GLY A 16 -1.77 -18.14 24.10
N ASP A 17 -2.64 -17.97 23.10
CA ASP A 17 -3.63 -18.98 22.75
C ASP A 17 -2.95 -20.14 22.01
N GLY A 18 -3.19 -21.37 22.47
CA GLY A 18 -2.48 -22.55 22.00
C GLY A 18 -2.57 -22.72 20.48
N GLY A 19 -1.52 -23.23 19.84
CA GLY A 19 -1.40 -23.33 18.37
C GLY A 19 -2.59 -23.98 17.66
N GLN A 20 -3.42 -24.75 18.37
CA GLN A 20 -4.69 -25.28 17.89
C GLN A 20 -5.71 -24.18 17.52
N ALA A 21 -5.82 -23.10 18.30
CA ALA A 21 -6.72 -21.98 18.02
C ALA A 21 -6.35 -21.21 16.75
N ILE A 22 -5.04 -21.16 16.43
CA ILE A 22 -4.55 -20.61 15.17
C ILE A 22 -5.03 -21.50 14.01
N LEU A 23 -4.82 -22.80 14.10
CA LEU A 23 -5.24 -23.75 13.05
C LEU A 23 -6.76 -23.72 12.83
N ASP A 24 -7.55 -23.69 13.90
CA ASP A 24 -9.02 -23.62 13.82
C ASP A 24 -9.51 -22.34 13.10
N PHE A 25 -8.83 -21.20 13.31
CA PHE A 25 -9.12 -19.94 12.61
C PHE A 25 -8.81 -20.01 11.11
N PHE A 26 -7.67 -20.61 10.73
CA PHE A 26 -7.29 -20.79 9.33
C PHE A 26 -8.18 -21.82 8.61
N ALA A 27 -8.61 -22.88 9.31
CA ALA A 27 -9.49 -23.93 8.77
C ALA A 27 -10.95 -23.46 8.58
N ALA A 28 -11.49 -22.64 9.50
CA ALA A 28 -12.86 -22.16 9.40
C ALA A 28 -13.09 -21.19 8.22
N ASP A 29 -12.06 -20.42 7.84
CA ASP A 29 -12.18 -19.31 6.89
C ASP A 29 -11.24 -19.43 5.66
N GLU A 30 -10.79 -20.65 5.35
CA GLU A 30 -9.75 -20.92 4.33
C GLU A 30 -10.00 -20.22 2.98
N THR A 31 -11.24 -20.25 2.49
CA THR A 31 -11.62 -19.62 1.20
C THR A 31 -11.51 -18.10 1.27
N THR A 32 -12.01 -17.49 2.34
CA THR A 32 -11.96 -16.04 2.55
C THR A 32 -10.52 -15.56 2.66
N GLN A 33 -9.68 -16.30 3.38
CA GLN A 33 -8.28 -15.97 3.57
C GLN A 33 -7.49 -16.10 2.26
N ASN A 34 -7.70 -17.15 1.48
CA ASN A 34 -7.06 -17.30 0.17
C ASN A 34 -7.47 -16.20 -0.81
N VAL A 35 -8.77 -15.86 -0.88
CA VAL A 35 -9.24 -14.76 -1.73
C VAL A 35 -8.61 -13.43 -1.30
N SER A 36 -8.56 -13.15 0.00
CA SER A 36 -7.93 -11.92 0.50
C SER A 36 -6.44 -11.86 0.19
N ALA A 37 -5.70 -12.98 0.33
CA ALA A 37 -4.28 -13.04 0.02
C ALA A 37 -4.00 -12.80 -1.48
N VAL A 38 -4.81 -13.37 -2.36
CA VAL A 38 -4.72 -13.13 -3.80
C VAL A 38 -5.00 -11.66 -4.13
N LEU A 39 -6.02 -11.06 -3.52
CA LEU A 39 -6.33 -9.64 -3.68
C LEU A 39 -5.21 -8.73 -3.19
N VAL A 40 -4.57 -9.06 -2.05
CA VAL A 40 -3.38 -8.35 -1.55
C VAL A 40 -2.21 -8.49 -2.53
N GLY A 41 -2.01 -9.66 -3.12
CA GLY A 41 -1.02 -9.90 -4.17
C GLY A 41 -1.21 -8.97 -5.37
N TYR A 42 -2.42 -8.92 -5.93
CA TYR A 42 -2.75 -7.98 -7.02
C TYR A 42 -2.66 -6.52 -6.60
N GLY A 43 -3.13 -6.19 -5.40
CA GLY A 43 -3.02 -4.84 -4.82
C GLY A 43 -1.57 -4.37 -4.73
N SER A 44 -0.65 -5.28 -4.40
CA SER A 44 0.79 -5.00 -4.34
C SER A 44 1.37 -4.68 -5.72
N LEU A 45 0.91 -5.35 -6.78
CA LEU A 45 1.29 -5.02 -8.15
C LEU A 45 0.81 -3.62 -8.53
N PHE A 46 -0.47 -3.30 -8.27
CA PHE A 46 -1.00 -1.97 -8.52
C PHE A 46 -0.28 -0.89 -7.73
N LEU A 47 0.13 -1.18 -6.49
CA LEU A 47 0.93 -0.28 -5.67
C LEU A 47 2.29 0.03 -6.31
N ILE A 48 2.96 -0.96 -6.90
CA ILE A 48 4.24 -0.75 -7.63
C ILE A 48 4.03 0.19 -8.82
N PHE A 49 2.99 -0.05 -9.63
CA PHE A 49 2.65 0.83 -10.75
C PHE A 49 2.32 2.24 -10.29
N PHE A 50 1.52 2.38 -9.22
CA PHE A 50 1.19 3.66 -8.60
C PHE A 50 2.45 4.38 -8.13
N ALA A 51 3.34 3.71 -7.41
CA ALA A 51 4.58 4.30 -6.93
C ALA A 51 5.46 4.80 -8.08
N GLY A 52 5.53 4.04 -9.18
CA GLY A 52 6.23 4.45 -10.40
C GLY A 52 5.62 5.69 -11.03
N MET A 53 4.29 5.74 -11.17
CA MET A 53 3.58 6.90 -11.71
C MET A 53 3.75 8.13 -10.82
N LEU A 54 3.63 7.97 -9.50
CA LEU A 54 3.82 9.03 -8.53
C LEU A 54 5.24 9.60 -8.60
N ARG A 55 6.26 8.74 -8.70
CA ARG A 55 7.66 9.18 -8.89
C ARG A 55 7.84 9.98 -10.16
N ALA A 56 7.29 9.51 -11.28
CA ALA A 56 7.40 10.18 -12.57
C ALA A 56 6.80 11.59 -12.52
N GLU A 57 5.64 11.72 -11.87
CA GLU A 57 4.99 13.02 -11.74
C GLU A 57 5.76 13.95 -10.80
N LEU A 58 6.15 13.47 -9.61
CA LEU A 58 6.86 14.32 -8.64
C LEU A 58 8.15 14.93 -9.21
N ARG A 59 8.83 14.22 -10.12
CA ARG A 59 10.07 14.65 -10.79
C ARG A 59 9.85 15.58 -11.99
N ARG A 60 8.62 15.75 -12.46
CA ARG A 60 8.34 16.31 -13.79
C ARG A 60 8.77 17.76 -13.94
N ASP A 61 8.62 18.56 -12.88
CA ASP A 61 8.78 20.03 -12.93
C ASP A 61 9.77 20.58 -11.88
N ASP A 62 10.35 19.73 -11.04
CA ASP A 62 11.21 20.15 -9.91
C ASP A 62 12.39 19.17 -9.71
N PRO A 63 13.63 19.56 -10.08
CA PRO A 63 14.82 18.73 -9.87
C PRO A 63 15.13 18.46 -8.39
N ASP A 64 14.76 19.38 -7.49
CA ASP A 64 15.05 19.26 -6.05
C ASP A 64 14.16 18.21 -5.38
N SER A 65 13.05 17.83 -6.02
CA SER A 65 12.15 16.78 -5.54
C SER A 65 12.63 15.36 -5.87
N ASP A 66 13.68 15.19 -6.70
CA ASP A 66 14.08 13.87 -7.23
C ASP A 66 14.47 12.88 -6.14
N GLY A 67 15.21 13.34 -5.13
CA GLY A 67 15.60 12.51 -3.98
C GLY A 67 14.37 12.01 -3.21
N LEU A 68 13.39 12.88 -2.98
CA LEU A 68 12.16 12.55 -2.25
C LEU A 68 11.22 11.66 -3.07
N ALA A 69 11.11 11.89 -4.38
CA ALA A 69 10.36 11.05 -5.30
C ALA A 69 10.96 9.64 -5.40
N THR A 70 12.30 9.55 -5.43
CA THR A 70 13.01 8.27 -5.42
C THR A 70 12.85 7.55 -4.08
N LEU A 71 12.88 8.28 -2.96
CA LEU A 71 12.61 7.73 -1.64
C LEU A 71 11.17 7.19 -1.55
N ALA A 72 10.18 7.96 -2.03
CA ALA A 72 8.78 7.55 -2.04
C ALA A 72 8.56 6.26 -2.85
N PHE A 73 9.22 6.17 -4.02
CA PHE A 73 9.20 4.96 -4.85
C PHE A 73 9.84 3.76 -4.15
N GLY A 74 11.03 3.95 -3.56
CA GLY A 74 11.71 2.90 -2.79
C GLY A 74 10.84 2.39 -1.64
N GLY A 75 10.19 3.30 -0.89
CA GLY A 75 9.22 2.95 0.14
C GLY A 75 8.06 2.12 -0.41
N GLY A 76 7.52 2.49 -1.58
CA GLY A 76 6.46 1.74 -2.26
C GLY A 76 6.86 0.31 -2.63
N LEU A 77 8.10 0.11 -3.12
CA LEU A 77 8.62 -1.21 -3.42
C LEU A 77 8.79 -2.06 -2.16
N VAL A 78 9.32 -1.48 -1.08
CA VAL A 78 9.49 -2.17 0.21
C VAL A 78 8.13 -2.55 0.80
N MET A 79 7.15 -1.64 0.73
CA MET A 79 5.78 -1.89 1.17
C MET A 79 5.13 -3.02 0.37
N ALA A 80 5.25 -3.00 -0.96
CA ALA A 80 4.72 -4.03 -1.83
C ALA A 80 5.37 -5.41 -1.56
N ALA A 81 6.69 -5.44 -1.35
CA ALA A 81 7.39 -6.67 -0.97
C ALA A 81 6.89 -7.23 0.36
N GLY A 82 6.70 -6.38 1.37
CA GLY A 82 6.13 -6.77 2.66
C GLY A 82 4.72 -7.38 2.53
N LEU A 83 3.85 -6.76 1.73
CA LEU A 83 2.50 -7.28 1.45
C LEU A 83 2.53 -8.61 0.70
N MET A 84 3.40 -8.78 -0.28
CA MET A 84 3.56 -10.03 -1.02
C MET A 84 4.06 -11.18 -0.14
N LEU A 85 5.01 -10.91 0.76
CA LEU A 85 5.48 -11.89 1.74
C LEU A 85 4.32 -12.34 2.65
N LEU A 86 3.51 -11.39 3.13
CA LEU A 86 2.36 -11.68 3.99
C LEU A 86 1.29 -12.51 3.25
N ALA A 87 1.00 -12.18 2.00
CA ALA A 87 0.09 -12.92 1.14
C ALA A 87 0.59 -14.35 0.87
N GLY A 88 1.88 -14.50 0.51
CA GLY A 88 2.50 -15.79 0.27
C GLY A 88 2.49 -16.72 1.49
N MET A 89 2.70 -16.16 2.68
CA MET A 89 2.56 -16.90 3.93
C MET A 89 1.12 -17.35 4.19
N THR A 90 0.14 -16.46 4.00
CA THR A 90 -1.29 -16.80 4.18
C THR A 90 -1.70 -17.97 3.29
N ILE A 91 -1.30 -17.95 2.02
CA ILE A 91 -1.57 -19.03 1.05
C ILE A 91 -0.88 -20.32 1.50
N SER A 92 0.36 -20.22 1.99
CA SER A 92 1.12 -21.39 2.44
C SER A 92 0.51 -22.02 3.71
N PHE A 93 0.01 -21.22 4.64
CA PHE A 93 -0.66 -21.71 5.86
C PHE A 93 -1.97 -22.42 5.55
N THR A 94 -2.85 -21.76 4.80
CA THR A 94 -4.17 -22.32 4.42
C THR A 94 -4.01 -23.67 3.71
N GLN A 95 -3.08 -23.78 2.76
CA GLN A 95 -2.84 -25.03 2.02
C GLN A 95 -2.23 -26.17 2.85
N ASN A 96 -1.65 -25.88 4.02
CA ASN A 96 -0.98 -26.88 4.87
C ASN A 96 -1.62 -26.98 6.26
N THR A 97 -2.83 -26.44 6.47
CA THR A 97 -3.44 -26.38 7.80
C THR A 97 -3.64 -27.78 8.40
N ASP A 98 -3.96 -28.78 7.57
CA ASP A 98 -4.17 -30.17 8.01
C ASP A 98 -2.86 -30.94 8.34
N SER A 99 -1.70 -30.42 7.90
CA SER A 99 -0.40 -31.08 8.02
C SER A 99 0.57 -30.36 8.95
N LEU A 100 0.19 -29.17 9.45
CA LEU A 100 1.01 -28.35 10.34
C LEU A 100 0.85 -28.78 11.80
N ASP A 101 1.96 -29.11 12.45
CA ASP A 101 2.04 -29.27 13.91
C ASP A 101 1.71 -27.92 14.60
N PRO A 102 0.84 -27.88 15.62
CA PRO A 102 0.56 -26.69 16.43
C PRO A 102 1.80 -25.92 16.89
N VAL A 103 2.90 -26.60 17.23
CA VAL A 103 4.17 -25.94 17.62
C VAL A 103 4.81 -25.22 16.44
N ALA A 104 4.78 -25.83 15.25
CA ALA A 104 5.27 -25.21 14.02
C ALA A 104 4.40 -24.01 13.62
N ALA A 105 3.07 -24.14 13.74
CA ALA A 105 2.15 -23.03 13.49
C ALA A 105 2.41 -21.83 14.43
N GLN A 106 2.65 -22.09 15.71
CA GLN A 106 2.99 -21.04 16.68
C GLN A 106 4.34 -20.37 16.36
N ALA A 107 5.37 -21.14 16.02
CA ALA A 107 6.68 -20.61 15.66
C ALA A 107 6.60 -19.73 14.40
N VAL A 108 5.89 -20.17 13.36
CA VAL A 108 5.73 -19.37 12.14
C VAL A 108 4.86 -18.14 12.40
N ASN A 109 3.83 -18.21 13.25
CA ASN A 109 3.05 -17.03 13.65
C ASN A 109 3.94 -15.99 14.37
N ALA A 110 4.81 -16.43 15.28
CA ALA A 110 5.76 -15.55 15.97
C ALA A 110 6.75 -14.87 14.99
N VAL A 111 7.24 -15.61 13.98
CA VAL A 111 8.08 -15.04 12.92
C VAL A 111 7.30 -14.07 12.03
N SER A 112 6.04 -14.38 11.74
CA SER A 112 5.15 -13.57 10.91
C SER A 112 4.87 -12.19 11.54
N ASP A 113 4.94 -12.07 12.86
CA ASP A 113 4.80 -10.79 13.54
C ASP A 113 5.93 -9.80 13.18
N GLY A 114 7.16 -10.31 13.04
CA GLY A 114 8.31 -9.51 12.60
C GLY A 114 8.24 -9.06 11.13
N ILE A 115 7.48 -9.76 10.28
CA ILE A 115 7.33 -9.47 8.84
C ILE A 115 6.44 -8.25 8.59
N TRP A 116 5.77 -7.74 9.63
CA TRP A 116 5.06 -6.47 9.59
C TRP A 116 5.99 -5.25 9.42
N LEU A 117 7.25 -5.34 9.87
CA LEU A 117 8.19 -4.22 9.86
C LEU A 117 8.50 -3.68 8.45
N PRO A 118 8.84 -4.50 7.44
CA PRO A 118 9.01 -4.02 6.07
C PRO A 118 7.78 -3.29 5.52
N PHE A 119 6.58 -3.79 5.81
CA PHE A 119 5.34 -3.16 5.38
C PHE A 119 5.19 -1.74 5.97
N VAL A 120 5.33 -1.60 7.29
CA VAL A 120 5.21 -0.31 7.98
C VAL A 120 6.31 0.65 7.56
N ALA A 121 7.56 0.18 7.49
CA ALA A 121 8.70 0.99 7.08
C ALA A 121 8.51 1.49 5.64
N GLY A 122 8.12 0.62 4.72
CA GLY A 122 7.85 0.98 3.33
C GLY A 122 6.71 2.00 3.22
N GLN A 123 5.61 1.79 3.95
CA GLN A 123 4.49 2.73 3.99
C GLN A 123 4.90 4.11 4.51
N ALA A 124 5.62 4.17 5.63
CA ALA A 124 6.08 5.42 6.23
C ALA A 124 6.98 6.19 5.25
N VAL A 125 7.96 5.51 4.67
CA VAL A 125 8.90 6.09 3.70
C VAL A 125 8.17 6.58 2.45
N LEU A 126 7.22 5.81 1.93
CA LEU A 126 6.41 6.22 0.79
C LEU A 126 5.62 7.50 1.10
N LEU A 127 4.89 7.52 2.22
CA LEU A 127 3.96 8.59 2.55
C LEU A 127 4.69 9.88 2.96
N ILE A 128 5.77 9.77 3.72
CA ILE A 128 6.59 10.92 4.11
C ILE A 128 7.34 11.46 2.89
N GLY A 129 7.99 10.60 2.10
CA GLY A 129 8.72 11.02 0.90
C GLY A 129 7.82 11.71 -0.11
N SER A 130 6.65 11.11 -0.40
CA SER A 130 5.66 11.72 -1.29
C SER A 130 5.07 13.00 -0.72
N GLY A 131 4.78 13.03 0.58
CA GLY A 131 4.23 14.20 1.25
C GLY A 131 5.16 15.41 1.17
N ILE A 132 6.45 15.24 1.47
CA ILE A 132 7.44 16.32 1.37
C ILE A 132 7.63 16.73 -0.10
N ALA A 133 7.71 15.78 -1.04
CA ALA A 133 7.85 16.08 -2.46
C ALA A 133 6.66 16.89 -3.02
N ILE A 134 5.43 16.56 -2.61
CA ILE A 134 4.22 17.31 -2.97
C ILE A 134 4.30 18.75 -2.45
N ARG A 135 4.81 18.93 -1.22
CA ARG A 135 4.94 20.26 -0.61
C ARG A 135 5.98 21.13 -1.30
N HIS A 136 7.03 20.54 -1.87
CA HIS A 136 8.09 21.24 -2.58
C HIS A 136 7.71 21.57 -4.03
N SER A 137 7.23 20.56 -4.77
CA SER A 137 6.93 20.68 -6.21
C SER A 137 5.64 21.44 -6.52
N GLY A 138 4.67 21.48 -5.58
CA GLY A 138 3.38 22.16 -5.79
C GLY A 138 2.46 21.51 -6.83
N ILE A 139 2.84 20.35 -7.37
CA ILE A 139 2.10 19.62 -8.42
C ILE A 139 0.72 19.14 -7.93
N LEU A 140 0.64 18.75 -6.66
CA LEU A 140 -0.59 18.31 -6.01
C LEU A 140 -1.00 19.30 -4.89
N PRO A 141 -2.28 19.30 -4.48
CA PRO A 141 -2.75 20.17 -3.41
C PRO A 141 -1.93 20.02 -2.12
N SER A 142 -1.54 21.13 -1.51
CA SER A 142 -0.69 21.16 -0.30
C SER A 142 -1.26 20.36 0.87
N TRP A 143 -2.59 20.31 1.01
CA TRP A 143 -3.26 19.52 2.04
C TRP A 143 -2.97 18.01 1.90
N LEU A 144 -2.85 17.52 0.67
CA LEU A 144 -2.61 16.11 0.39
C LEU A 144 -1.21 15.69 0.86
N GLY A 145 -0.23 16.59 0.70
CA GLY A 145 1.13 16.37 1.18
C GLY A 145 1.21 16.29 2.71
N TRP A 146 0.49 17.17 3.42
CA TRP A 146 0.41 17.12 4.88
C TRP A 146 -0.29 15.86 5.40
N VAL A 147 -1.39 15.44 4.75
CA VAL A 147 -2.07 14.20 5.11
C VAL A 147 -1.11 13.00 4.94
N ALA A 148 -0.34 12.95 3.86
CA ALA A 148 0.63 11.88 3.65
C ALA A 148 1.66 11.83 4.79
N ILE A 149 2.25 12.97 5.16
CA ILE A 149 3.24 13.06 6.26
C ILE A 149 2.63 12.55 7.57
N VAL A 150 1.43 13.02 7.93
CA VAL A 150 0.76 12.61 9.18
C VAL A 150 0.48 11.11 9.18
N LEU A 151 -0.01 10.56 8.07
CA LEU A 151 -0.27 9.12 7.95
C LEU A 151 1.01 8.29 8.04
N GLY A 152 2.10 8.74 7.41
CA GLY A 152 3.39 8.05 7.48
C GLY A 152 4.03 8.10 8.88
N ILE A 153 3.76 9.13 9.67
CA ILE A 153 4.17 9.16 11.09
C ILE A 153 3.28 8.22 11.91
N LEU A 154 1.97 8.28 11.71
CA LEU A 154 1.00 7.44 12.42
C LEU A 154 1.20 5.95 12.13
N SER A 155 1.68 5.57 10.93
CA SER A 155 1.95 4.17 10.60
C SER A 155 3.01 3.52 11.52
N ALA A 156 3.92 4.31 12.11
CA ALA A 156 4.93 3.82 13.05
C ALA A 156 4.42 3.71 14.51
N THR A 157 3.13 3.97 14.75
CA THR A 157 2.52 3.95 16.09
C THR A 157 1.55 2.76 16.24
N PRO A 158 1.09 2.43 17.46
CA PRO A 158 0.09 1.38 17.67
C PRO A 158 -1.24 1.61 16.91
N VAL A 159 -1.54 2.85 16.51
CA VAL A 159 -2.71 3.16 15.67
C VAL A 159 -2.41 3.03 14.16
N GLY A 160 -1.27 2.45 13.78
CA GLY A 160 -0.83 2.31 12.40
C GLY A 160 -1.79 1.54 11.50
N PHE A 161 -2.62 0.66 12.07
CA PHE A 161 -3.70 0.01 11.33
C PHE A 161 -4.71 1.03 10.75
N PHE A 162 -5.12 2.03 11.52
CA PHE A 162 -6.00 3.08 11.03
C PHE A 162 -5.28 3.99 10.01
N ALA A 163 -3.98 4.22 10.22
CA ALA A 163 -3.16 4.96 9.26
C ALA A 163 -3.13 4.24 7.90
N PHE A 164 -3.05 2.91 7.89
CA PHE A 164 -3.13 2.11 6.67
C PHE A 164 -4.49 2.26 5.97
N LEU A 165 -5.61 2.17 6.70
CA LEU A 165 -6.94 2.34 6.09
C LEU A 165 -7.10 3.73 5.46
N LEU A 166 -6.63 4.77 6.16
CA LEU A 166 -6.62 6.12 5.63
C LEU A 166 -5.64 6.29 4.46
N ALA A 167 -4.54 5.55 4.45
CA ALA A 167 -3.59 5.54 3.33
C ALA A 167 -4.22 4.96 2.05
N ILE A 168 -5.10 3.96 2.15
CA ILE A 168 -5.87 3.45 0.99
C ILE A 168 -6.69 4.58 0.36
N LEU A 169 -7.40 5.35 1.19
CA LEU A 169 -8.16 6.51 0.71
C LEU A 169 -7.23 7.57 0.11
N TRP A 170 -6.08 7.82 0.74
CA TRP A 170 -5.07 8.73 0.22
C TRP A 170 -4.56 8.30 -1.16
N PHE A 171 -4.25 7.01 -1.37
CA PHE A 171 -3.83 6.46 -2.66
C PHE A 171 -4.88 6.67 -3.75
N ALA A 172 -6.16 6.40 -3.42
CA ALA A 172 -7.26 6.61 -4.35
C ALA A 172 -7.39 8.09 -4.76
N VAL A 173 -7.31 9.00 -3.78
CA VAL A 173 -7.37 10.45 -4.04
C VAL A 173 -6.16 10.91 -4.86
N ALA A 174 -4.95 10.50 -4.50
CA ALA A 174 -3.73 10.83 -5.23
C ALA A 174 -3.80 10.33 -6.68
N SER A 175 -4.24 9.09 -6.90
CA SER A 175 -4.44 8.52 -8.23
C SER A 175 -5.44 9.32 -9.07
N VAL A 176 -6.59 9.70 -8.50
CA VAL A 176 -7.60 10.52 -9.21
C VAL A 176 -7.04 11.90 -9.56
N LEU A 177 -6.27 12.53 -8.68
CA LEU A 177 -5.68 13.84 -8.92
C LEU A 177 -4.59 13.79 -9.99
N LEU A 178 -3.72 12.77 -9.97
CA LEU A 178 -2.72 12.52 -11.02
C LEU A 178 -3.40 12.28 -12.38
N ALA A 179 -4.45 11.45 -12.42
CA ALA A 179 -5.20 11.21 -13.64
C ALA A 179 -5.91 12.49 -14.16
N ARG A 180 -6.34 13.38 -13.25
CA ARG A 180 -6.90 14.68 -13.62
C ARG A 180 -5.83 15.64 -14.13
N ALA A 181 -4.63 15.63 -13.55
CA ALA A 181 -3.49 16.44 -14.00
C ALA A 181 -3.05 16.04 -15.41
N ALA A 182 -2.85 14.74 -15.66
CA ALA A 182 -2.49 14.21 -16.99
C ALA A 182 -3.47 14.65 -18.09
N ARG A 183 -4.78 14.52 -17.83
CA ARG A 183 -5.83 14.93 -18.80
C ARG A 183 -5.84 16.43 -19.11
N ARG A 184 -5.36 17.29 -18.21
CA ARG A 184 -5.27 18.74 -18.47
C ARG A 184 -4.13 19.04 -19.42
N SER A 185 -2.99 18.36 -19.25
CA SER A 185 -1.81 18.50 -20.11
C SER A 185 -2.11 18.08 -21.55
N ASP A 186 -2.85 16.98 -21.75
CA ASP A 186 -3.22 16.52 -23.10
C ASP A 186 -4.14 17.50 -23.84
N ARG A 187 -5.08 18.14 -23.12
CA ARG A 187 -5.99 19.14 -23.70
C ARG A 187 -5.28 20.44 -24.05
N ALA A 188 -4.28 20.84 -23.27
CA ALA A 188 -3.49 22.03 -23.54
C ALA A 188 -2.55 21.85 -24.75
N GLY A 189 -2.14 20.61 -25.05
CA GLY A 189 -1.30 20.26 -26.20
C GLY A 189 -2.07 19.97 -27.50
N ALA A 190 -3.40 19.93 -27.48
CA ALA A 190 -4.20 19.70 -28.69
C ALA A 190 -4.12 20.93 -29.61
N PRO A 191 -3.63 20.81 -30.85
CA PRO A 191 -3.46 21.96 -31.75
C PRO A 191 -4.81 22.61 -32.05
N ALA A 192 -4.93 23.90 -31.73
CA ALA A 192 -6.06 24.72 -32.11
C ALA A 192 -6.00 24.99 -33.62
N GLY A 193 -6.84 24.31 -34.40
CA GLY A 193 -7.17 24.74 -35.76
C GLY A 193 -6.89 23.71 -36.86
N SER A 194 -7.88 22.90 -37.17
CA SER A 194 -8.11 22.38 -38.54
C SER A 194 -9.46 22.84 -39.11
N SER A 195 -10.15 23.78 -38.46
CA SER A 195 -11.47 24.25 -38.85
C SER A 195 -11.50 25.44 -39.81
N ASP A 196 -10.34 25.87 -40.37
CA ASP A 196 -10.26 27.08 -41.23
C ASP A 196 -9.85 26.80 -42.69
N GLN A 197 -10.02 25.56 -43.19
CA GLN A 197 -9.78 25.21 -44.61
C GLN A 197 -11.02 24.71 -45.36
N ALA A 198 -12.23 24.91 -44.82
CA ALA A 198 -13.46 24.50 -45.48
C ALA A 198 -14.51 25.63 -45.47
N GLY A 199 -14.23 26.71 -46.20
CA GLY A 199 -15.27 27.69 -46.50
C GLY A 199 -14.79 28.95 -47.23
N GLY A 200 -15.03 29.01 -48.54
CA GLY A 200 -15.16 30.25 -49.30
C GLY A 200 -14.10 30.49 -50.36
#